data_AF-A0A2M7SUR0-F1
#
_entry.id   AF-A0A2M7SUR0-F1
#
_cell.length_a   1.000
_cell.length_b   1.000
_cell.length_c   1.000
_cell.angle_alpha   90.00
_cell.angle_beta   90.00
_cell.angle_gamma   90.00
#
_symmetry.space_group_name_H-M   'P 1'
#
loop_
_entity.id
_entity.type
_entity.pdbx_description
1 polymer ?
#
loop_
_entity_poly.entity_id
_entity_poly.type
_entity_poly.pdbx_seq_one_letter_code
_entity_poly.pdbx_strand_id
1 'polypeptide(L)'
;IIIDEASQTGPEGLVIQYLAKQCIVVGDDEQISPDAVGIDLSEVNMLVEKYLKDIPFNNRYDPQTSLFDQADIRFGGRIVLREHFRCMPEIIQFSNDLFYKATPLKPLRQYPSQRLEPIIVRQVKNGFREGDSSRALNRPEADALVDTIAEFCSLKEYADKTMGVISLQGEAQAKYIESKLLTRLSPAEIEKRRVVCGDAYAFQGDERDVIFLSMVAAPNERIGALVRGPDQRRFNVAASRARDQVVLFHTATLNDLHPDCMRHKLLKYYSNPARQTQDIDLSRCESQFEGKVCLAIANKGYKVIPQYRVAGYRIDLVVEGTKNQLAVECDGDEWHGIEQYEGNVARQRVLERCGWRFWRIRGSEYYRNPEDSLKSLWRTLSEMGIQPLSGTGFDEENLSKHEQRSTVEGIGWSPQPTDRIGLADITAVGEKREPIWQAPALPDSLVQQPQTQEPKPKSTTQIVAESEIYNYPPHFFFSLAHWAKEREKLKPWERRLMFDIGRYRTRGWQISEKQERQALRIIQEATEAGFSETKG
;
A
#
# COMPACT_ATOMS: atom_id res chain seq x y z
N ILE A 1 -24.30 7.99 -4.91
CA ILE A 1 -23.04 8.05 -5.68
C ILE A 1 -21.90 7.67 -4.75
N ILE A 2 -20.93 6.93 -5.27
CA ILE A 2 -19.69 6.60 -4.56
C ILE A 2 -18.56 7.17 -5.42
N ILE A 3 -17.66 7.91 -4.79
CA ILE A 3 -16.50 8.51 -5.44
C ILE A 3 -15.29 7.90 -4.76
N ASP A 4 -14.62 7.01 -5.47
CA ASP A 4 -13.37 6.41 -5.04
C ASP A 4 -12.20 7.28 -5.48
N GLU A 5 -11.07 7.18 -4.77
CA GLU A 5 -9.86 7.96 -5.04
C GLU A 5 -10.12 9.48 -5.09
N ALA A 6 -11.06 9.96 -4.25
CA ALA A 6 -11.49 11.35 -4.23
C ALA A 6 -10.40 12.33 -3.80
N SER A 7 -9.32 11.84 -3.16
CA SER A 7 -8.15 12.67 -2.86
C SER A 7 -7.40 13.09 -4.13
N GLN A 8 -7.68 12.48 -5.28
CA GLN A 8 -7.09 12.78 -6.59
C GLN A 8 -7.96 13.68 -7.47
N THR A 9 -9.21 13.89 -7.07
CA THR A 9 -10.19 14.67 -7.84
C THR A 9 -10.17 16.09 -7.32
N GLY A 10 -10.09 17.11 -8.19
CA GLY A 10 -10.16 18.50 -7.79
C GLY A 10 -11.59 18.98 -7.52
N PRO A 11 -11.78 20.30 -7.32
CA PRO A 11 -13.09 20.90 -7.08
C PRO A 11 -14.12 20.65 -8.20
N GLU A 12 -13.68 20.35 -9.43
CA GLU A 12 -14.55 19.97 -10.55
C GLU A 12 -15.43 18.74 -10.24
N GLY A 13 -14.98 17.86 -9.35
CA GLY A 13 -15.74 16.69 -8.91
C GLY A 13 -17.00 17.03 -8.09
N LEU A 14 -17.14 18.28 -7.61
CA LEU A 14 -18.32 18.72 -6.86
C LEU A 14 -19.61 18.61 -7.67
N VAL A 15 -19.55 18.74 -8.99
CA VAL A 15 -20.72 18.61 -9.88
C VAL A 15 -21.40 17.26 -9.73
N ILE A 16 -20.62 16.21 -9.46
CA ILE A 16 -21.13 14.84 -9.32
C ILE A 16 -22.06 14.73 -8.10
N GLN A 17 -21.86 15.54 -7.05
CA GLN A 17 -22.70 15.50 -5.86
C GLN A 17 -24.15 15.93 -6.14
N TYR A 18 -24.39 16.74 -7.18
CA TYR A 18 -25.75 17.15 -7.58
C TYR A 18 -26.58 16.01 -8.19
N LEU A 19 -25.95 14.91 -8.59
CA LEU A 19 -26.62 13.82 -9.29
C LEU A 19 -27.29 12.81 -8.35
N ALA A 20 -27.04 12.86 -7.03
CA ALA A 20 -27.65 11.94 -6.08
C ALA A 20 -27.89 12.53 -4.69
N LYS A 21 -28.90 11.99 -3.99
CA LYS A 21 -29.24 12.35 -2.62
C LYS A 21 -28.25 11.82 -1.56
N GLN A 22 -27.42 10.84 -1.93
CA GLN A 22 -26.43 10.23 -1.05
C GLN A 22 -25.08 10.17 -1.78
N CYS A 23 -24.02 10.56 -1.08
CA CYS A 23 -22.65 10.57 -1.58
C CYS A 23 -21.73 9.88 -0.56
N ILE A 24 -20.92 8.93 -1.03
CA ILE A 24 -19.83 8.33 -0.26
C ILE A 24 -18.54 8.77 -0.94
N VAL A 25 -17.66 9.41 -0.17
CA VAL A 25 -16.36 9.92 -0.65
C VAL A 25 -15.28 9.07 0.00
N VAL A 26 -14.49 8.38 -0.81
CA VAL A 26 -13.42 7.49 -0.38
C VAL A 26 -12.11 8.04 -0.90
N GLY A 27 -11.09 8.08 -0.05
CA GLY A 27 -9.78 8.62 -0.41
C GLY A 27 -8.78 8.54 0.74
N ASP A 28 -7.56 8.96 0.44
CA ASP A 28 -6.44 9.00 1.37
C ASP A 28 -5.67 10.31 1.19
N ASP A 29 -5.66 11.13 2.24
CA ASP A 29 -5.04 12.45 2.33
C ASP A 29 -3.51 12.39 2.38
N GLU A 30 -2.95 11.24 2.76
CA GLU A 30 -1.49 11.00 2.76
C GLU A 30 -0.98 10.48 1.40
N GLN A 31 -1.88 10.22 0.44
CA GLN A 31 -1.55 9.85 -0.93
C GLN A 31 -1.69 11.05 -1.88
N ILE A 32 -1.37 10.84 -3.16
CA ILE A 32 -1.32 11.88 -4.19
C ILE A 32 -2.63 12.70 -4.22
N SER A 33 -2.47 14.02 -4.23
CA SER A 33 -3.53 15.02 -4.40
C SER A 33 -3.32 15.82 -5.68
N PRO A 34 -4.37 16.48 -6.23
CA PRO A 34 -4.23 17.44 -7.31
C PRO A 34 -3.08 18.40 -7.06
N ASP A 35 -2.21 18.57 -8.06
CA ASP A 35 -1.14 19.55 -8.02
C ASP A 35 -1.38 20.60 -9.10
N ALA A 36 -1.36 21.86 -8.70
CA ALA A 36 -1.67 23.01 -9.55
C ALA A 36 -0.45 23.43 -10.38
N VAL A 37 0.24 22.46 -11.00
CA VAL A 37 1.51 22.72 -11.69
C VAL A 37 1.30 23.66 -12.86
N GLY A 38 1.97 24.82 -12.82
CA GLY A 38 1.89 25.84 -13.86
C GLY A 38 0.66 26.74 -13.77
N ILE A 39 -0.13 26.66 -12.70
CA ILE A 39 -1.26 27.55 -12.44
C ILE A 39 -0.80 28.71 -11.55
N ASP A 40 -1.16 29.94 -11.94
CA ASP A 40 -0.94 31.12 -11.09
C ASP A 40 -2.02 31.18 -9.99
N LEU A 41 -1.64 30.80 -8.78
CA LEU A 41 -2.53 30.82 -7.62
C LEU A 41 -3.04 32.23 -7.28
N SER A 42 -2.31 33.29 -7.67
CA SER A 42 -2.78 34.66 -7.44
C SER A 42 -3.99 34.99 -8.32
N GLU A 43 -3.98 34.53 -9.57
CA GLU A 43 -5.13 34.65 -10.48
C GLU A 43 -6.33 33.84 -9.97
N VAL A 44 -6.07 32.61 -9.52
CA VAL A 44 -7.10 31.77 -8.89
C VAL A 44 -7.73 32.48 -7.68
N ASN A 45 -6.92 33.04 -6.79
CA ASN A 45 -7.43 33.73 -5.60
C ASN A 45 -8.27 34.96 -5.98
N MET A 46 -7.87 35.73 -6.98
CA MET A 46 -8.69 36.84 -7.49
C MET A 46 -10.05 36.36 -8.03
N LEU A 47 -10.08 35.23 -8.73
CA LEU A 47 -11.32 34.63 -9.23
C LEU A 47 -12.22 34.13 -8.09
N VAL A 48 -11.62 33.50 -7.07
CA VAL A 48 -12.33 33.04 -5.87
C VAL A 48 -12.96 34.23 -5.13
N GLU A 49 -12.20 35.30 -4.89
CA GLU A 49 -12.71 36.51 -4.23
C GLU A 49 -13.81 37.19 -5.06
N LYS A 50 -13.70 37.17 -6.39
CA LYS A 50 -14.69 37.81 -7.26
C LYS A 50 -16.00 37.03 -7.37
N TYR A 51 -15.93 35.72 -7.56
CA TYR A 51 -17.09 34.90 -7.92
C TYR A 51 -17.63 34.04 -6.76
N LEU A 52 -16.82 33.72 -5.76
CA LEU A 52 -17.17 32.81 -4.66
C LEU A 52 -17.23 33.51 -3.29
N LYS A 53 -17.25 34.85 -3.24
CA LYS A 53 -17.25 35.62 -1.98
C LYS A 53 -18.33 35.19 -0.97
N ASP A 54 -19.51 34.83 -1.45
CA ASP A 54 -20.68 34.48 -0.63
C ASP A 54 -20.74 32.97 -0.32
N ILE A 55 -19.76 32.20 -0.78
CA ILE A 55 -19.68 30.75 -0.55
C ILE A 55 -18.81 30.48 0.69
N PRO A 56 -19.30 29.69 1.67
CA PRO A 56 -18.49 29.29 2.81
C PRO A 56 -17.20 28.57 2.38
N PHE A 57 -16.09 28.86 3.07
CA PHE A 57 -14.78 28.27 2.78
C PHE A 57 -14.32 28.50 1.33
N ASN A 58 -14.66 29.64 0.72
CA ASN A 58 -14.33 29.96 -0.67
C ASN A 58 -12.85 29.80 -1.03
N ASN A 59 -11.94 30.13 -0.10
CA ASN A 59 -10.50 29.97 -0.24
C ASN A 59 -10.04 28.50 -0.37
N ARG A 60 -10.94 27.53 -0.20
CA ARG A 60 -10.68 26.11 -0.40
C ARG A 60 -11.06 25.63 -1.79
N TYR A 61 -11.68 26.43 -2.66
CA TYR A 61 -12.02 26.01 -4.03
C TYR A 61 -10.86 26.23 -5.01
N ASP A 62 -9.64 26.02 -4.54
CA ASP A 62 -8.43 26.13 -5.34
C ASP A 62 -8.06 24.77 -5.97
N PRO A 63 -7.24 24.74 -7.05
CA PRO A 63 -6.88 23.51 -7.75
C PRO A 63 -6.03 22.51 -6.95
N GLN A 64 -5.56 22.84 -5.73
CA GLN A 64 -4.79 21.95 -4.87
C GLN A 64 -5.67 21.24 -3.82
N THR A 65 -6.89 21.74 -3.57
CA THR A 65 -7.80 21.13 -2.61
C THR A 65 -8.59 20.01 -3.29
N SER A 66 -8.41 18.77 -2.80
CA SER A 66 -9.11 17.61 -3.36
C SER A 66 -10.57 17.54 -2.91
N LEU A 67 -11.38 16.76 -3.64
CA LEU A 67 -12.77 16.49 -3.27
C LEU A 67 -12.87 15.77 -1.92
N PHE A 68 -11.87 14.96 -1.56
CA PHE A 68 -11.77 14.37 -0.23
C PHE A 68 -11.58 15.44 0.86
N ASP A 69 -10.67 16.38 0.66
CA ASP A 69 -10.47 17.51 1.58
C ASP A 69 -11.74 18.36 1.71
N GLN A 70 -12.43 18.62 0.59
CA GLN A 70 -13.71 19.34 0.59
C GLN A 70 -14.77 18.63 1.45
N ALA A 71 -14.82 17.30 1.39
CA ALA A 71 -15.77 16.51 2.16
C ALA A 71 -15.45 16.55 3.65
N ASP A 72 -14.17 16.41 4.02
CA ASP A 72 -13.73 16.47 5.41
C ASP A 72 -14.02 17.84 6.05
N ILE A 73 -13.73 18.93 5.32
CA ILE A 73 -13.99 20.31 5.78
C ILE A 73 -15.49 20.57 6.05
N ARG A 74 -16.39 20.01 5.23
CA ARG A 74 -17.83 20.33 5.31
C ARG A 74 -18.62 19.42 6.23
N PHE A 75 -18.32 18.13 6.19
CA PHE A 75 -19.17 17.12 6.82
C PHE A 75 -18.51 16.54 8.08
N GLY A 76 -17.18 16.55 8.16
CA GLY A 76 -16.43 15.86 9.21
C GLY A 76 -16.79 14.38 9.31
N GLY A 77 -16.49 13.75 10.44
CA GLY A 77 -16.92 12.38 10.73
C GLY A 77 -16.26 11.31 9.86
N ARG A 78 -14.97 11.48 9.51
CA ARG A 78 -14.19 10.51 8.75
C ARG A 78 -14.17 9.14 9.43
N ILE A 79 -14.58 8.10 8.68
CA ILE A 79 -14.36 6.71 9.06
C ILE A 79 -12.99 6.29 8.52
N VAL A 80 -12.09 5.90 9.42
CA VAL A 80 -10.72 5.46 9.04
C VAL A 80 -10.67 3.95 8.98
N LEU A 81 -10.38 3.40 7.80
CA LEU A 81 -10.06 1.99 7.63
C LEU A 81 -8.60 1.76 8.00
N ARG A 82 -8.37 0.96 9.05
CA ARG A 82 -7.02 0.74 9.60
C ARG A 82 -6.39 -0.57 9.16
N GLU A 83 -7.15 -1.45 8.54
CA GLU A 83 -6.68 -2.79 8.21
C GLU A 83 -5.93 -2.78 6.87
N HIS A 84 -4.70 -3.25 6.87
CA HIS A 84 -3.84 -3.27 5.69
C HIS A 84 -3.51 -4.70 5.27
N PHE A 85 -4.03 -5.11 4.11
CA PHE A 85 -3.92 -6.49 3.61
C PHE A 85 -2.94 -6.67 2.45
N ARG A 86 -2.25 -5.59 2.03
CA ARG A 86 -1.49 -5.55 0.77
C ARG A 86 0.00 -5.83 0.95
N CYS A 87 0.72 -4.94 1.62
CA CYS A 87 2.16 -5.01 1.72
C CYS A 87 2.59 -5.93 2.86
N MET A 88 3.82 -6.45 2.76
CA MET A 88 4.52 -7.00 3.92
C MET A 88 4.66 -5.92 5.03
N PRO A 89 4.63 -6.28 6.32
CA PRO A 89 4.75 -5.35 7.45
C PRO A 89 5.94 -4.43 7.31
N GLU A 90 7.09 -4.98 6.93
CA GLU A 90 8.34 -4.24 6.79
C GLU A 90 8.21 -3.11 5.77
N ILE A 91 7.42 -3.31 4.72
CA ILE A 91 7.21 -2.34 3.64
C ILE A 91 6.27 -1.23 4.10
N ILE A 92 5.07 -1.59 4.60
CA ILE A 92 4.08 -0.58 5.00
C ILE A 92 4.51 0.19 6.26
N GLN A 93 5.39 -0.38 7.07
CA GLN A 93 5.79 0.24 8.32
C GLN A 93 6.56 1.56 8.09
N PHE A 94 7.31 1.70 6.99
CA PHE A 94 7.87 2.98 6.60
C PHE A 94 6.78 4.07 6.50
N SER A 95 5.64 3.74 5.89
CA SER A 95 4.53 4.66 5.74
C SER A 95 3.82 4.94 7.07
N ASN A 96 3.68 3.92 7.94
CA ASN A 96 3.15 4.12 9.29
C ASN A 96 4.00 5.09 10.12
N ASP A 97 5.32 4.93 10.07
CA ASP A 97 6.25 5.73 10.85
C ASP A 97 6.30 7.20 10.43
N LEU A 98 5.98 7.50 9.16
CA LEU A 98 6.09 8.85 8.62
C LEU A 98 4.75 9.56 8.43
N PHE A 99 3.72 8.86 7.96
CA PHE A 99 2.46 9.46 7.50
C PHE A 99 1.30 9.10 8.44
N TYR A 100 1.15 7.84 8.84
CA TYR A 100 -0.02 7.38 9.61
C TYR A 100 0.16 7.36 11.14
N LYS A 101 0.98 8.25 11.72
CA LYS A 101 1.33 8.22 13.15
C LYS A 101 0.12 8.29 14.09
N ALA A 102 -0.86 9.11 13.76
CA ALA A 102 -2.05 9.30 14.59
C ALA A 102 -3.00 8.09 14.53
N THR A 103 -3.09 7.44 13.39
CA THR A 103 -3.96 6.26 13.17
C THR A 103 -3.22 5.17 12.39
N PRO A 104 -2.27 4.46 13.03
CA PRO A 104 -1.43 3.50 12.31
C PRO A 104 -2.25 2.40 11.64
N LEU A 105 -1.83 2.04 10.42
CA LEU A 105 -2.34 0.91 9.67
C LEU A 105 -1.86 -0.39 10.32
N LYS A 106 -2.78 -1.34 10.49
CA LYS A 106 -2.56 -2.66 11.05
C LYS A 106 -2.31 -3.65 9.91
N PRO A 107 -1.08 -4.12 9.69
CA PRO A 107 -0.81 -5.14 8.68
C PRO A 107 -1.46 -6.46 9.11
N LEU A 108 -2.42 -6.94 8.32
CA LEU A 108 -3.18 -8.17 8.55
C LEU A 108 -2.94 -9.22 7.45
N ARG A 109 -2.03 -8.95 6.53
CA ARG A 109 -1.67 -9.90 5.49
C ARG A 109 -1.06 -11.16 6.12
N GLN A 110 -1.45 -12.33 5.64
CA GLN A 110 -0.81 -13.60 6.03
C GLN A 110 0.42 -13.85 5.16
N TYR A 111 1.46 -14.45 5.75
CA TYR A 111 2.74 -14.66 5.08
C TYR A 111 3.02 -16.14 4.84
N PRO A 112 3.42 -16.55 3.62
CA PRO A 112 3.85 -17.91 3.35
C PRO A 112 5.25 -18.17 3.94
N SER A 113 5.52 -19.42 4.31
CA SER A 113 6.81 -19.86 4.89
C SER A 113 8.03 -19.64 3.98
N GLN A 114 7.80 -19.52 2.67
CA GLN A 114 8.81 -19.26 1.64
C GLN A 114 8.63 -17.86 1.00
N ARG A 115 8.30 -16.84 1.81
CA ARG A 115 8.17 -15.46 1.30
C ARG A 115 9.52 -14.90 0.84
N LEU A 116 9.46 -14.01 -0.16
CA LEU A 116 10.60 -13.20 -0.60
C LEU A 116 11.08 -12.30 0.55
N GLU A 117 12.37 -11.93 0.54
CA GLU A 117 12.89 -10.92 1.45
C GLU A 117 12.18 -9.58 1.17
N PRO A 118 11.47 -8.96 2.12
CA PRO A 118 10.59 -7.83 1.82
C PRO A 118 11.31 -6.56 1.36
N ILE A 119 12.52 -6.31 1.85
CA ILE A 119 13.30 -5.11 1.52
C ILE A 119 14.72 -5.52 1.15
N ILE A 120 15.16 -5.13 -0.05
CA ILE A 120 16.53 -5.27 -0.52
C ILE A 120 17.09 -3.89 -0.85
N VAL A 121 18.29 -3.59 -0.38
CA VAL A 121 19.00 -2.34 -0.70
C VAL A 121 20.25 -2.67 -1.51
N ARG A 122 20.37 -2.08 -2.71
CA ARG A 122 21.51 -2.24 -3.62
C ARG A 122 22.20 -0.90 -3.85
N GLN A 123 23.41 -0.76 -3.30
CA GLN A 123 24.25 0.42 -3.54
C GLN A 123 24.99 0.30 -4.87
N VAL A 124 24.86 1.30 -5.73
CA VAL A 124 25.57 1.43 -7.01
C VAL A 124 26.69 2.46 -6.87
N LYS A 125 27.88 1.98 -6.46
CA LYS A 125 29.04 2.82 -6.09
C LYS A 125 29.55 3.72 -7.22
N ASN A 126 29.46 3.25 -8.47
CA ASN A 126 29.96 3.98 -9.64
C ASN A 126 28.87 4.82 -10.33
N GLY A 127 27.71 5.00 -9.68
CA GLY A 127 26.64 5.81 -10.24
C GLY A 127 26.98 7.29 -10.26
N PHE A 128 26.34 8.00 -11.18
CA PHE A 128 26.45 9.44 -11.32
C PHE A 128 25.15 9.98 -11.87
N ARG A 129 24.78 11.19 -11.45
CA ARG A 129 23.61 11.89 -11.97
C ARG A 129 24.01 12.79 -13.13
N GLU A 130 23.23 12.73 -14.20
CA GLU A 130 23.33 13.63 -15.34
C GLU A 130 21.95 14.19 -15.73
N GLY A 131 21.95 15.28 -16.50
CA GLY A 131 20.73 15.97 -16.93
C GLY A 131 20.17 16.96 -15.91
N ASP A 132 19.25 17.79 -16.37
CA ASP A 132 18.55 18.76 -15.52
C ASP A 132 17.50 18.08 -14.63
N SER A 133 16.73 18.87 -13.86
CA SER A 133 15.70 18.35 -12.95
C SER A 133 14.61 17.52 -13.66
N SER A 134 14.27 17.85 -14.91
CA SER A 134 13.23 17.18 -15.70
C SER A 134 13.74 15.94 -16.44
N ARG A 135 15.05 15.87 -16.68
CA ARG A 135 15.73 14.80 -17.42
C ARG A 135 16.83 14.11 -16.60
N ALA A 136 16.63 14.05 -15.28
CA ALA A 136 17.55 13.42 -14.35
C ALA A 136 17.73 11.94 -14.71
N LEU A 137 18.98 11.51 -14.94
CA LEU A 137 19.33 10.13 -15.19
C LEU A 137 20.49 9.70 -14.29
N ASN A 138 20.48 8.43 -13.89
CA ASN A 138 21.62 7.73 -13.32
C ASN A 138 21.79 6.41 -14.07
N ARG A 139 22.67 6.39 -15.08
CA ARG A 139 22.78 5.25 -16.00
C ARG A 139 23.31 3.99 -15.32
N PRO A 140 24.39 4.04 -14.50
CA PRO A 140 24.83 2.85 -13.79
C PRO A 140 23.76 2.28 -12.84
N GLU A 141 22.95 3.15 -12.23
CA GLU A 141 21.82 2.73 -11.40
C GLU A 141 20.73 2.03 -12.23
N ALA A 142 20.40 2.58 -13.40
CA ALA A 142 19.46 1.97 -14.34
C ALA A 142 19.97 0.60 -14.85
N ASP A 143 21.25 0.49 -15.17
CA ASP A 143 21.87 -0.76 -15.64
C ASP A 143 21.81 -1.85 -14.58
N ALA A 144 22.23 -1.54 -13.34
CA ALA A 144 22.15 -2.46 -12.22
C ALA A 144 20.70 -2.93 -11.95
N LEU A 145 19.74 -2.02 -12.08
CA LEU A 145 18.33 -2.33 -11.91
C LEU A 145 17.81 -3.26 -13.01
N VAL A 146 18.13 -2.97 -14.27
CA VAL A 146 17.76 -3.81 -15.43
C VAL A 146 18.34 -5.22 -15.31
N ASP A 147 19.61 -5.33 -14.91
CA ASP A 147 20.27 -6.62 -14.72
C ASP A 147 19.63 -7.41 -13.58
N THR A 148 19.23 -6.74 -12.50
CA THR A 148 18.52 -7.36 -11.38
C THR A 148 17.14 -7.88 -11.78
N ILE A 149 16.39 -7.11 -12.58
CA ILE A 149 15.09 -7.57 -13.09
C ILE A 149 15.30 -8.81 -13.97
N ALA A 150 16.29 -8.80 -14.86
CA ALA A 150 16.58 -9.95 -15.71
C ALA A 150 17.02 -11.18 -14.92
N GLU A 151 17.82 -10.99 -13.86
CA GLU A 151 18.18 -12.02 -12.88
C GLU A 151 16.92 -12.61 -12.23
N PHE A 152 16.06 -11.76 -11.66
CA PHE A 152 14.83 -12.20 -11.00
C PHE A 152 13.89 -12.91 -11.99
N CYS A 153 13.86 -12.49 -13.25
CA CYS A 153 13.08 -13.19 -14.26
C CYS A 153 13.52 -14.65 -14.46
N SER A 154 14.80 -14.97 -14.24
CA SER A 154 15.34 -16.33 -14.38
C SER A 154 15.12 -17.23 -13.15
N LEU A 155 14.77 -16.65 -12.00
CA LEU A 155 14.68 -17.34 -10.72
C LEU A 155 13.26 -17.89 -10.46
N LYS A 156 13.19 -19.14 -9.96
CA LYS A 156 11.92 -19.85 -9.72
C LYS A 156 11.01 -19.13 -8.73
N GLU A 157 11.58 -18.51 -7.69
CA GLU A 157 10.84 -17.79 -6.66
C GLU A 157 10.07 -16.56 -7.18
N TYR A 158 10.44 -16.04 -8.37
CA TYR A 158 9.78 -14.91 -9.01
C TYR A 158 8.91 -15.32 -10.20
N ALA A 159 8.79 -16.61 -10.54
CA ALA A 159 8.24 -17.07 -11.83
C ALA A 159 6.85 -16.50 -12.17
N ASP A 160 6.00 -16.26 -11.16
CA ASP A 160 4.64 -15.74 -11.28
C ASP A 160 4.46 -14.36 -10.65
N LYS A 161 5.57 -13.64 -10.40
CA LYS A 161 5.57 -12.35 -9.73
C LYS A 161 5.50 -11.21 -10.73
N THR A 162 4.56 -10.32 -10.50
CA THR A 162 4.45 -9.06 -11.24
C THR A 162 5.53 -8.07 -10.79
N MET A 163 6.04 -7.26 -11.72
CA MET A 163 7.17 -6.36 -11.47
C MET A 163 6.85 -4.91 -11.87
N GLY A 164 7.35 -3.94 -11.11
CA GLY A 164 7.21 -2.53 -11.45
C GLY A 164 8.45 -1.72 -11.09
N VAL A 165 8.73 -0.68 -11.87
CA VAL A 165 9.86 0.23 -11.67
C VAL A 165 9.33 1.64 -11.37
N ILE A 166 9.75 2.19 -10.23
CA ILE A 166 9.42 3.56 -9.82
C ILE A 166 10.71 4.38 -9.75
N SER A 167 10.76 5.45 -10.53
CA SER A 167 11.75 6.51 -10.35
C SER A 167 11.30 7.47 -9.25
N LEU A 168 12.15 7.69 -8.25
CA LEU A 168 11.89 8.63 -7.15
C LEU A 168 12.15 10.09 -7.55
N GLN A 169 12.77 10.34 -8.71
CA GLN A 169 13.04 11.68 -9.23
C GLN A 169 12.70 11.78 -10.72
N GLY A 170 11.43 12.11 -11.01
CA GLY A 170 10.93 12.36 -12.36
C GLY A 170 10.81 11.10 -13.22
N GLU A 171 10.16 11.23 -14.38
CA GLU A 171 9.87 10.07 -15.24
C GLU A 171 11.02 9.67 -16.18
N ALA A 172 12.02 10.53 -16.39
CA ALA A 172 13.06 10.31 -17.40
C ALA A 172 13.85 9.03 -17.15
N GLN A 173 14.25 8.78 -15.90
CA GLN A 173 14.93 7.56 -15.49
C GLN A 173 14.07 6.32 -15.74
N ALA A 174 12.78 6.37 -15.39
CA ALA A 174 11.88 5.24 -15.60
C ALA A 174 11.70 4.90 -17.08
N LYS A 175 11.55 5.92 -17.95
CA LYS A 175 11.50 5.74 -19.41
C LYS A 175 12.80 5.16 -19.97
N TYR A 176 13.94 5.59 -19.42
CA TYR A 176 15.25 5.04 -19.80
C TYR A 176 15.38 3.56 -19.41
N ILE A 177 14.97 3.19 -18.20
CA ILE A 177 14.92 1.80 -17.74
C ILE A 177 13.98 0.96 -18.60
N GLU A 178 12.77 1.46 -18.89
CA GLU A 178 11.79 0.79 -19.77
C GLU A 178 12.43 0.45 -21.13
N SER A 179 13.13 1.40 -21.74
CA SER A 179 13.82 1.20 -23.02
C SER A 179 14.90 0.10 -22.97
N LYS A 180 15.60 -0.02 -21.84
CA LYS A 180 16.62 -1.06 -21.63
C LYS A 180 15.99 -2.43 -21.39
N LEU A 181 14.92 -2.50 -20.59
CA LEU A 181 14.21 -3.75 -20.33
C LEU A 181 13.67 -4.38 -21.61
N LEU A 182 13.15 -3.57 -22.53
CA LEU A 182 12.67 -4.04 -23.85
C LEU A 182 13.75 -4.60 -24.76
N THR A 183 14.99 -4.21 -24.53
CA THR A 183 16.14 -4.77 -25.26
C THR A 183 16.70 -6.01 -24.53
N ARG A 184 16.49 -6.10 -23.21
CA ARG A 184 17.08 -7.12 -22.36
C ARG A 184 16.18 -8.34 -22.12
N LEU A 185 14.86 -8.16 -22.21
CA LEU A 185 13.83 -9.17 -21.98
C LEU A 185 12.97 -9.35 -23.24
N SER A 186 12.41 -10.54 -23.40
CA SER A 186 11.45 -10.79 -24.47
C SER A 186 10.11 -10.07 -24.20
N PRO A 187 9.35 -9.67 -25.24
CA PRO A 187 8.02 -9.10 -25.09
C PRO A 187 7.07 -9.98 -24.26
N ALA A 188 7.14 -11.30 -24.44
CA ALA A 188 6.34 -12.27 -23.69
C ALA A 188 6.67 -12.24 -22.18
N GLU A 189 7.94 -12.10 -21.80
CA GLU A 189 8.31 -12.00 -20.38
C GLU A 189 7.83 -10.67 -19.78
N ILE A 190 7.92 -9.57 -20.53
CA ILE A 190 7.42 -8.25 -20.10
C ILE A 190 5.91 -8.28 -19.85
N GLU A 191 5.15 -8.89 -20.76
CA GLU A 191 3.70 -9.06 -20.63
C GLU A 191 3.35 -9.99 -19.45
N LYS A 192 4.02 -11.16 -19.37
CA LYS A 192 3.83 -12.13 -18.28
C LYS A 192 4.05 -11.49 -16.90
N ARG A 193 5.11 -10.69 -16.76
CA ARG A 193 5.45 -9.98 -15.51
C ARG A 193 4.67 -8.69 -15.31
N ARG A 194 3.84 -8.28 -16.29
CA ARG A 194 3.10 -7.02 -16.29
C ARG A 194 3.99 -5.82 -15.95
N VAL A 195 5.19 -5.78 -16.56
CA VAL A 195 6.21 -4.78 -16.23
C VAL A 195 5.69 -3.38 -16.55
N VAL A 196 5.69 -2.51 -15.54
CA VAL A 196 5.38 -1.09 -15.70
C VAL A 196 6.56 -0.28 -15.20
N CYS A 197 6.92 0.78 -15.94
CA CYS A 197 7.92 1.75 -15.52
C CYS A 197 7.29 3.15 -15.48
N GLY A 198 7.51 3.88 -14.39
CA GLY A 198 7.05 5.26 -14.25
C GLY A 198 7.58 5.95 -13.00
N ASP A 199 6.99 7.09 -12.65
CA ASP A 199 7.13 7.66 -11.32
C ASP A 199 6.05 7.09 -10.38
N ALA A 200 5.89 7.64 -9.17
CA ALA A 200 4.88 7.13 -8.24
C ALA A 200 3.44 7.34 -8.74
N TYR A 201 3.18 8.38 -9.53
CA TYR A 201 1.84 8.67 -10.09
C TYR A 201 1.42 7.60 -11.08
N ALA A 202 2.36 7.06 -11.85
CA ALA A 202 2.09 5.96 -12.77
C ALA A 202 1.62 4.65 -12.10
N PHE A 203 1.77 4.52 -10.77
CA PHE A 203 1.32 3.37 -9.98
C PHE A 203 0.15 3.69 -9.04
N GLN A 204 -0.52 4.80 -9.29
CA GLN A 204 -1.71 5.16 -8.53
C GLN A 204 -2.84 4.16 -8.78
N GLY A 205 -3.41 3.61 -7.70
CA GLY A 205 -4.37 2.50 -7.78
C GLY A 205 -3.79 1.16 -8.29
N ASP A 206 -2.50 1.09 -8.62
CA ASP A 206 -1.84 -0.11 -9.14
C ASP A 206 -0.76 -0.62 -8.16
N GLU A 207 -0.52 -1.92 -8.17
CA GLU A 207 0.41 -2.59 -7.25
C GLU A 207 1.16 -3.73 -7.96
N ARG A 208 2.36 -4.07 -7.47
CA ARG A 208 3.14 -5.19 -8.00
C ARG A 208 3.66 -6.05 -6.87
N ASP A 209 3.88 -7.32 -7.16
CA ASP A 209 4.48 -8.20 -6.18
C ASP A 209 5.90 -7.74 -5.83
N VAL A 210 6.66 -7.31 -6.84
CA VAL A 210 8.01 -6.74 -6.68
C VAL A 210 8.07 -5.33 -7.28
N ILE A 211 8.54 -4.36 -6.49
CA ILE A 211 8.81 -2.99 -6.95
C ILE A 211 10.30 -2.68 -6.87
N PHE A 212 10.83 -2.09 -7.92
CA PHE A 212 12.21 -1.60 -8.01
C PHE A 212 12.20 -0.08 -7.94
N LEU A 213 12.84 0.48 -6.91
CA LEU A 213 12.95 1.93 -6.71
C LEU A 213 14.31 2.43 -7.20
N SER A 214 14.30 3.43 -8.07
CA SER A 214 15.50 4.15 -8.52
C SER A 214 15.56 5.52 -7.84
N MET A 215 16.59 5.76 -7.02
CA MET A 215 16.78 7.00 -6.24
C MET A 215 17.24 8.18 -7.09
N VAL A 216 18.06 7.95 -8.12
CA VAL A 216 18.56 8.98 -9.05
C VAL A 216 19.24 10.16 -8.31
N ALA A 217 20.04 9.83 -7.29
CA ALA A 217 20.80 10.78 -6.48
C ALA A 217 22.24 10.29 -6.37
N ALA A 218 23.21 11.18 -6.63
CA ALA A 218 24.62 10.83 -6.62
C ALA A 218 25.48 12.04 -6.17
N PRO A 219 26.65 11.79 -5.55
CA PRO A 219 27.49 12.83 -4.95
C PRO A 219 28.28 13.67 -5.98
N ASN A 220 28.21 13.35 -7.27
CA ASN A 220 28.89 14.09 -8.33
C ASN A 220 28.30 15.49 -8.58
N GLU A 221 27.19 15.83 -7.95
CA GLU A 221 26.57 17.16 -7.97
C GLU A 221 25.87 17.46 -6.64
N ARG A 222 25.45 18.71 -6.44
CA ARG A 222 24.73 19.11 -5.21
C ARG A 222 23.32 18.51 -5.20
N ILE A 223 23.04 17.67 -4.21
CA ILE A 223 21.73 17.01 -4.05
C ILE A 223 20.75 17.95 -3.34
N GLY A 224 19.70 18.39 -4.05
CA GLY A 224 18.58 19.13 -3.46
C GLY A 224 17.71 18.27 -2.54
N ALA A 225 17.21 18.82 -1.43
CA ALA A 225 16.36 18.08 -0.50
C ALA A 225 14.92 17.99 -1.01
N LEU A 226 14.36 16.78 -1.04
CA LEU A 226 12.95 16.51 -1.34
C LEU A 226 12.19 16.44 -0.02
N VAL A 227 11.55 17.55 0.37
CA VAL A 227 10.93 17.73 1.70
C VAL A 227 9.50 18.27 1.64
N ARG A 228 9.04 18.71 0.46
CA ARG A 228 7.74 19.36 0.30
C ARG A 228 6.60 18.34 0.38
N GLY A 229 5.37 18.79 0.61
CA GLY A 229 4.17 17.92 0.64
C GLY A 229 4.04 16.99 -0.57
N PRO A 230 4.20 17.47 -1.82
CA PRO A 230 4.20 16.59 -3.00
C PRO A 230 5.32 15.54 -3.00
N ASP A 231 6.49 15.86 -2.45
CA ASP A 231 7.58 14.89 -2.29
C ASP A 231 7.21 13.80 -1.29
N GLN A 232 6.63 14.19 -0.16
CA GLN A 232 6.18 13.31 0.90
C GLN A 232 5.14 12.30 0.38
N ARG A 233 4.07 12.79 -0.28
CA ARG A 233 3.03 11.95 -0.91
C ARG A 233 3.61 10.98 -1.95
N ARG A 234 4.48 11.47 -2.84
CA ARG A 234 5.15 10.64 -3.85
C ARG A 234 5.94 9.49 -3.22
N PHE A 235 6.66 9.74 -2.13
CA PHE A 235 7.40 8.70 -1.42
C PHE A 235 6.49 7.74 -0.66
N ASN A 236 5.40 8.23 -0.05
CA ASN A 236 4.40 7.37 0.59
C ASN A 236 3.77 6.39 -0.42
N VAL A 237 3.38 6.92 -1.60
CA VAL A 237 2.87 6.11 -2.70
C VAL A 237 3.92 5.10 -3.15
N ALA A 238 5.12 5.53 -3.49
CA ALA A 238 6.19 4.64 -3.98
C ALA A 238 6.53 3.52 -2.99
N ALA A 239 6.60 3.82 -1.69
CA ALA A 239 6.93 2.85 -0.64
C ALA A 239 5.81 1.82 -0.38
N SER A 240 4.56 2.10 -0.79
CA SER A 240 3.38 1.26 -0.54
C SER A 240 2.89 0.48 -1.78
N ARG A 241 3.59 0.55 -2.92
CA ARG A 241 3.19 -0.17 -4.15
C ARG A 241 3.62 -1.64 -4.19
N ALA A 242 4.57 -2.03 -3.33
CA ALA A 242 5.13 -3.37 -3.29
C ALA A 242 4.29 -4.27 -2.38
N ARG A 243 3.78 -5.38 -2.92
CA ARG A 243 3.08 -6.39 -2.10
C ARG A 243 4.10 -7.23 -1.33
N ASP A 244 5.03 -7.87 -2.03
CA ASP A 244 5.93 -8.88 -1.46
C ASP A 244 7.34 -8.36 -1.21
N GLN A 245 7.89 -7.58 -2.14
CA GLN A 245 9.28 -7.13 -2.08
C GLN A 245 9.48 -5.76 -2.71
N VAL A 246 10.33 -4.95 -2.10
CA VAL A 246 10.87 -3.72 -2.68
C VAL A 246 12.40 -3.79 -2.76
N VAL A 247 12.95 -3.40 -3.91
CA VAL A 247 14.40 -3.31 -4.15
C VAL A 247 14.78 -1.85 -4.39
N LEU A 248 15.52 -1.25 -3.46
CA LEU A 248 15.98 0.14 -3.56
C LEU A 248 17.39 0.20 -4.16
N PHE A 249 17.53 0.88 -5.29
CA PHE A 249 18.82 1.22 -5.90
C PHE A 249 19.19 2.65 -5.54
N HIS A 250 20.43 2.81 -5.07
CA HIS A 250 20.94 4.13 -4.71
C HIS A 250 22.43 4.26 -4.96
N THR A 251 22.86 5.46 -5.36
CA THR A 251 24.28 5.82 -5.42
C THR A 251 24.65 6.67 -4.20
N ALA A 252 23.86 7.70 -3.91
CA ALA A 252 24.03 8.53 -2.72
C ALA A 252 23.91 7.73 -1.43
N THR A 253 24.74 8.05 -0.45
CA THR A 253 24.75 7.50 0.90
C THR A 253 23.99 8.41 1.85
N LEU A 254 23.77 7.96 3.10
CA LEU A 254 23.15 8.78 4.14
C LEU A 254 23.91 10.10 4.41
N ASN A 255 25.23 10.11 4.19
CA ASN A 255 26.07 11.29 4.37
C ASN A 255 25.92 12.31 3.23
N ASP A 256 25.49 11.87 2.05
CA ASP A 256 25.29 12.74 0.89
C ASP A 256 23.90 13.40 0.90
N LEU A 257 22.97 12.87 1.70
CA LEU A 257 21.57 13.26 1.72
C LEU A 257 21.23 14.04 2.99
N HIS A 258 20.57 15.19 2.83
CA HIS A 258 20.06 15.97 3.96
C HIS A 258 19.12 15.13 4.84
N PRO A 259 19.21 15.17 6.19
CA PRO A 259 18.42 14.31 7.09
C PRO A 259 16.90 14.39 6.90
N ASP A 260 16.38 15.58 6.59
CA ASP A 260 14.94 15.77 6.36
C ASP A 260 14.45 15.28 4.99
N CYS A 261 15.37 15.05 4.04
CA CYS A 261 15.07 14.60 2.70
C CYS A 261 14.38 13.23 2.73
N MET A 262 13.31 13.07 1.94
CA MET A 262 12.61 11.78 1.85
C MET A 262 13.50 10.64 1.39
N ARG A 263 14.51 10.91 0.56
CA ARG A 263 15.55 9.92 0.17
C ARG A 263 16.38 9.45 1.36
N HIS A 264 16.75 10.36 2.27
CA HIS A 264 17.49 10.02 3.48
C HIS A 264 16.63 9.15 4.41
N LYS A 265 15.39 9.56 4.67
CA LYS A 265 14.45 8.82 5.52
C LYS A 265 14.19 7.41 4.97
N LEU A 266 13.94 7.29 3.67
CA LEU A 266 13.74 6.01 2.98
C LEU A 266 14.98 5.12 3.10
N LEU A 267 16.16 5.64 2.73
CA LEU A 267 17.40 4.86 2.78
C LEU A 267 17.75 4.42 4.21
N LYS A 268 17.56 5.30 5.20
CA LYS A 268 17.82 5.00 6.61
C LYS A 268 16.91 3.89 7.11
N TYR A 269 15.61 3.97 6.78
CA TYR A 269 14.66 2.92 7.13
C TYR A 269 14.99 1.63 6.39
N TYR A 270 15.17 1.65 5.06
CA TYR A 270 15.35 0.43 4.27
C TYR A 270 16.66 -0.30 4.58
N SER A 271 17.70 0.43 5.02
CA SER A 271 18.96 -0.20 5.49
C SER A 271 18.82 -0.91 6.83
N ASN A 272 17.83 -0.55 7.64
CA ASN A 272 17.55 -1.16 8.93
C ASN A 272 16.05 -1.03 9.24
N PRO A 273 15.18 -1.77 8.52
CA PRO A 273 13.74 -1.62 8.68
C PRO A 273 13.43 -2.00 10.12
N ALA A 274 12.91 -1.02 10.87
CA ALA A 274 12.87 -1.09 12.33
C ALA A 274 12.25 -2.42 12.78
N ARG A 275 13.06 -3.23 13.45
CA ARG A 275 12.62 -4.39 14.22
C ARG A 275 11.75 -3.86 15.36
N GLN A 276 10.43 -3.86 15.20
CA GLN A 276 9.50 -3.33 16.21
C GLN A 276 9.70 -4.02 17.57
N THR A 277 10.20 -3.30 18.56
CA THR A 277 9.75 -3.45 19.95
C THR A 277 8.39 -2.76 20.03
N GLN A 278 7.31 -3.54 20.09
CA GLN A 278 6.01 -2.99 20.48
C GLN A 278 6.02 -2.76 22.00
N ASP A 279 5.45 -1.65 22.46
CA ASP A 279 4.97 -1.56 23.85
C ASP A 279 3.93 -2.67 24.04
N ILE A 280 4.23 -3.62 24.92
CA ILE A 280 3.34 -4.74 25.19
C ILE A 280 2.23 -4.23 26.09
N ASP A 281 1.01 -4.21 25.54
CA ASP A 281 -0.19 -3.85 26.29
C ASP A 281 -0.63 -5.02 27.17
N LEU A 282 0.02 -5.14 28.34
CA LEU A 282 -0.28 -6.15 29.36
C LEU A 282 -1.73 -6.07 29.86
N SER A 283 -2.42 -4.92 29.69
CA SER A 283 -3.83 -4.76 30.10
C SER A 283 -4.79 -5.67 29.36
N ARG A 284 -4.36 -6.24 28.23
CA ARG A 284 -5.14 -7.18 27.43
C ARG A 284 -5.07 -8.61 27.94
N CYS A 285 -4.15 -8.95 28.85
CA CYS A 285 -4.09 -10.30 29.42
C CYS A 285 -5.32 -10.53 30.32
N GLU A 286 -5.96 -11.69 30.20
CA GLU A 286 -7.20 -12.00 30.94
C GLU A 286 -6.89 -12.56 32.35
N SER A 287 -5.65 -12.97 32.59
CA SER A 287 -5.18 -13.47 33.89
C SER A 287 -3.79 -12.94 34.28
N GLN A 288 -3.50 -12.93 35.60
CA GLN A 288 -2.15 -12.64 36.10
C GLN A 288 -1.12 -13.67 35.62
N PHE A 289 -1.56 -14.91 35.39
CA PHE A 289 -0.72 -15.97 34.85
C PHE A 289 -0.27 -15.64 33.41
N GLU A 290 -1.20 -15.32 32.51
CA GLU A 290 -0.90 -14.87 31.15
C GLU A 290 0.03 -13.65 31.16
N GLY A 291 -0.26 -12.65 32.00
CA GLY A 291 0.56 -11.45 32.10
C GLY A 291 2.02 -11.76 32.48
N LYS A 292 2.23 -12.70 33.41
CA LYS A 292 3.58 -13.14 33.81
C LYS A 292 4.30 -13.89 32.70
N VAL A 293 3.62 -14.78 31.98
CA VAL A 293 4.21 -15.51 30.83
C VAL A 293 4.53 -14.55 29.68
N CYS A 294 3.63 -13.61 29.38
CA CYS A 294 3.81 -12.57 28.38
C CYS A 294 5.06 -11.72 28.67
N LEU A 295 5.19 -11.25 29.91
CA LEU A 295 6.35 -10.48 30.35
C LEU A 295 7.65 -11.30 30.29
N ALA A 296 7.62 -12.59 30.66
CA ALA A 296 8.80 -13.45 30.57
C ALA A 296 9.28 -13.63 29.11
N ILE A 297 8.36 -13.77 28.16
CA ILE A 297 8.66 -13.84 26.72
C ILE A 297 9.24 -12.52 26.21
N ALA A 298 8.64 -11.41 26.61
CA ALA A 298 9.11 -10.06 26.30
C ALA A 298 10.52 -9.79 26.82
N ASN A 299 10.78 -10.12 28.09
CA ASN A 299 12.07 -9.92 28.75
C ASN A 299 13.18 -10.77 28.14
N LYS A 300 12.81 -11.89 27.51
CA LYS A 300 13.73 -12.73 26.72
C LYS A 300 14.01 -12.14 25.33
N GLY A 301 13.40 -11.00 25.00
CA GLY A 301 13.59 -10.25 23.76
C GLY A 301 12.61 -10.63 22.66
N TYR A 302 11.62 -11.49 22.87
CA TYR A 302 10.70 -11.88 21.80
C TYR A 302 9.54 -10.88 21.66
N LYS A 303 9.06 -10.70 20.43
CA LYS A 303 7.81 -9.98 20.17
C LYS A 303 6.63 -10.88 20.56
N VAL A 304 5.75 -10.40 21.43
CA VAL A 304 4.58 -11.14 21.90
C VAL A 304 3.34 -10.27 21.87
N ILE A 305 2.22 -10.84 21.43
CA ILE A 305 0.92 -10.17 21.33
C ILE A 305 -0.09 -10.92 22.18
N PRO A 306 -0.69 -10.29 23.22
CA PRO A 306 -1.75 -10.89 24.01
C PRO A 306 -3.13 -10.83 23.32
N GLN A 307 -3.96 -11.82 23.62
CA GLN A 307 -5.36 -11.97 23.20
C GLN A 307 -5.55 -11.75 21.68
N TYR A 308 -4.79 -12.53 20.89
CA TYR A 308 -4.77 -12.46 19.44
C TYR A 308 -6.04 -13.06 18.83
N ARG A 309 -6.75 -12.29 18.00
CA ARG A 309 -8.01 -12.73 17.38
C ARG A 309 -7.75 -13.31 15.99
N VAL A 310 -8.22 -14.54 15.74
CA VAL A 310 -8.11 -15.20 14.42
C VAL A 310 -9.33 -16.07 14.14
N ALA A 311 -9.94 -15.90 12.98
CA ALA A 311 -11.08 -16.71 12.50
C ALA A 311 -12.25 -16.84 13.50
N GLY A 312 -12.56 -15.77 14.24
CA GLY A 312 -13.61 -15.76 15.28
C GLY A 312 -13.19 -16.33 16.64
N TYR A 313 -11.95 -16.81 16.77
CA TYR A 313 -11.38 -17.32 18.01
C TYR A 313 -10.33 -16.37 18.60
N ARG A 314 -9.96 -16.60 19.87
CA ARG A 314 -8.85 -15.92 20.55
C ARG A 314 -7.75 -16.93 20.90
N ILE A 315 -6.51 -16.45 20.86
CA ILE A 315 -5.29 -17.13 21.32
C ILE A 315 -4.70 -16.25 22.42
N ASP A 316 -4.34 -16.85 23.56
CA ASP A 316 -3.90 -16.10 24.74
C ASP A 316 -2.67 -15.24 24.46
N LEU A 317 -1.63 -15.83 23.86
CA LEU A 317 -0.41 -15.13 23.47
C LEU A 317 0.07 -15.62 22.10
N VAL A 318 0.55 -14.72 21.25
CA VAL A 318 1.23 -15.07 19.99
C VAL A 318 2.64 -14.50 20.02
N VAL A 319 3.64 -15.38 19.89
CA VAL A 319 5.05 -14.99 19.76
C VAL A 319 5.37 -14.86 18.28
N GLU A 320 5.70 -13.64 17.86
CA GLU A 320 6.01 -13.33 16.46
C GLU A 320 7.52 -13.36 16.22
N GLY A 321 7.94 -14.10 15.20
CA GLY A 321 9.25 -13.98 14.56
C GLY A 321 9.12 -13.37 13.17
N THR A 322 10.26 -13.09 12.53
CA THR A 322 10.29 -12.48 11.19
C THR A 322 9.70 -13.36 10.10
N LYS A 323 9.64 -14.69 10.27
CA LYS A 323 9.13 -15.61 9.25
C LYS A 323 8.08 -16.60 9.77
N ASN A 324 7.96 -16.75 11.08
CA ASN A 324 7.13 -17.74 11.75
C ASN A 324 6.48 -17.14 12.99
N GLN A 325 5.36 -17.72 13.43
CA GLN A 325 4.67 -17.35 14.66
C GLN A 325 4.31 -18.59 15.46
N LEU A 326 4.32 -18.48 16.78
CA LEU A 326 3.94 -19.55 17.70
C LEU A 326 2.77 -19.08 18.56
N ALA A 327 1.68 -19.84 18.58
CA ALA A 327 0.60 -19.64 19.54
C ALA A 327 1.02 -20.24 20.89
N VAL A 328 0.90 -19.44 21.95
CA VAL A 328 1.17 -19.83 23.33
C VAL A 328 -0.14 -19.75 24.11
N GLU A 329 -0.57 -20.90 24.62
CA GLU A 329 -1.79 -21.05 25.42
C GLU A 329 -1.42 -21.21 26.89
N CYS A 330 -2.05 -20.40 27.74
CA CYS A 330 -1.82 -20.35 29.17
C CYS A 330 -2.97 -21.08 29.87
N ASP A 331 -2.82 -22.40 30.03
CA ASP A 331 -3.82 -23.25 30.67
C ASP A 331 -3.82 -22.95 32.19
N GLY A 332 -4.76 -22.10 32.63
CA GLY A 332 -5.02 -21.83 34.04
C GLY A 332 -5.50 -23.08 34.80
N ASP A 333 -5.40 -23.06 36.13
CA ASP A 333 -5.76 -24.22 36.98
C ASP A 333 -7.29 -24.35 37.22
N GLU A 334 -8.12 -23.46 36.68
CA GLU A 334 -9.59 -23.57 36.75
C GLU A 334 -10.11 -24.57 35.70
N TRP A 335 -10.61 -25.71 36.17
CA TRP A 335 -11.22 -26.72 35.30
C TRP A 335 -12.67 -26.31 34.96
N HIS A 336 -12.90 -25.83 33.74
CA HIS A 336 -14.20 -25.32 33.31
C HIS A 336 -15.17 -26.37 32.69
N GLY A 337 -14.97 -27.66 32.97
CA GLY A 337 -15.90 -28.72 32.54
C GLY A 337 -15.60 -29.39 31.18
N ILE A 338 -16.34 -30.45 30.87
CA ILE A 338 -16.15 -31.31 29.68
C ILE A 338 -16.56 -30.60 28.38
N GLU A 339 -17.63 -29.78 28.40
CA GLU A 339 -18.12 -29.09 27.20
C GLU A 339 -17.16 -27.99 26.71
N GLN A 340 -16.54 -27.23 27.63
CA GLN A 340 -15.50 -26.26 27.26
C GLN A 340 -14.21 -26.94 26.77
N TYR A 341 -13.90 -28.14 27.29
CA TYR A 341 -12.78 -28.94 26.82
C TYR A 341 -12.98 -29.40 25.36
N GLU A 342 -14.17 -29.89 25.00
CA GLU A 342 -14.49 -30.27 23.62
C GLU A 342 -14.48 -29.07 22.67
N GLY A 343 -15.00 -27.92 23.10
CA GLY A 343 -14.91 -26.65 22.37
C GLY A 343 -13.46 -26.18 22.15
N ASN A 344 -12.60 -26.30 23.17
CA ASN A 344 -11.19 -25.95 23.09
C ASN A 344 -10.39 -26.89 22.17
N VAL A 345 -10.68 -28.19 22.18
CA VAL A 345 -10.06 -29.17 21.27
C VAL A 345 -10.54 -28.96 19.83
N ALA A 346 -11.83 -28.66 19.62
CA ALA A 346 -12.38 -28.35 18.30
C ALA A 346 -11.78 -27.04 17.74
N ARG A 347 -11.67 -26.00 18.56
CA ARG A 347 -11.00 -24.72 18.24
C ARG A 347 -9.57 -24.97 17.79
N GLN A 348 -8.78 -25.69 18.59
CA GLN A 348 -7.38 -25.96 18.28
C GLN A 348 -7.24 -26.71 16.96
N ARG A 349 -8.05 -27.75 16.71
CA ARG A 349 -8.01 -28.49 15.44
C ARG A 349 -8.32 -27.61 14.23
N VAL A 350 -9.21 -26.62 14.37
CA VAL A 350 -9.48 -25.64 13.31
C VAL A 350 -8.25 -24.77 13.07
N LEU A 351 -7.65 -24.24 14.13
CA LEU A 351 -6.49 -23.35 14.03
C LEU A 351 -5.23 -24.08 13.54
N GLU A 352 -4.99 -25.33 13.94
CA GLU A 352 -3.90 -26.17 13.44
C GLU A 352 -4.05 -26.50 11.95
N ARG A 353 -5.29 -26.73 11.47
CA ARG A 353 -5.56 -26.85 10.02
C ARG A 353 -5.30 -25.55 9.26
N CYS A 354 -5.45 -24.40 9.94
CA CYS A 354 -5.04 -23.09 9.43
C CYS A 354 -3.53 -22.84 9.57
N GLY A 355 -2.74 -23.85 9.95
CA GLY A 355 -1.28 -23.77 10.03
C GLY A 355 -0.74 -23.22 11.35
N TRP A 356 -1.57 -23.02 12.38
CA TRP A 356 -1.09 -22.61 13.69
C TRP A 356 -0.38 -23.75 14.40
N ARG A 357 0.81 -23.46 14.94
CA ARG A 357 1.49 -24.32 15.89
C ARG A 357 1.25 -23.81 17.30
N PHE A 358 0.85 -24.71 18.19
CA PHE A 358 0.58 -24.38 19.59
C PHE A 358 1.69 -24.89 20.51
N TRP A 359 2.01 -24.08 21.51
CA TRP A 359 2.77 -24.46 22.68
C TRP A 359 1.93 -24.12 23.92
N ARG A 360 1.94 -24.98 24.94
CA ARG A 360 1.07 -24.88 26.12
C ARG A 360 1.88 -24.85 27.39
N ILE A 361 1.43 -24.07 28.36
CA ILE A 361 1.96 -24.06 29.73
C ILE A 361 0.84 -24.08 30.75
N ARG A 362 0.98 -24.91 31.79
CA ARG A 362 0.04 -24.98 32.90
C ARG A 362 0.43 -24.00 34.00
N GLY A 363 -0.56 -23.33 34.59
CA GLY A 363 -0.37 -22.41 35.72
C GLY A 363 0.42 -23.06 36.87
N SER A 364 -0.02 -24.22 37.32
CA SER A 364 0.65 -24.99 38.39
C SER A 364 2.12 -25.37 38.11
N GLU A 365 2.49 -25.61 36.85
CA GLU A 365 3.88 -25.88 36.47
C GLU A 365 4.72 -24.59 36.49
N TYR A 366 4.15 -23.51 35.95
CA TYR A 366 4.78 -22.20 35.93
C TYR A 366 5.01 -21.65 37.34
N TYR A 367 4.02 -21.68 38.22
CA TYR A 367 4.16 -21.17 39.58
C TYR A 367 5.13 -21.99 40.44
N ARG A 368 5.33 -23.27 40.14
CA ARG A 368 6.31 -24.12 40.83
C ARG A 368 7.74 -23.77 40.42
N ASN A 369 8.00 -23.61 39.12
CA ASN A 369 9.30 -23.21 38.60
C ASN A 369 9.16 -22.49 37.25
N PRO A 370 9.11 -21.15 37.24
CA PRO A 370 8.93 -20.36 36.02
C PRO A 370 10.06 -20.55 35.00
N GLU A 371 11.31 -20.67 35.47
CA GLU A 371 12.45 -20.82 34.57
C GLU A 371 12.44 -22.17 33.85
N ASP A 372 12.20 -23.25 34.59
CA ASP A 372 12.23 -24.60 34.04
C ASP A 372 11.06 -24.86 33.08
N SER A 373 9.86 -24.41 33.45
CA SER A 373 8.64 -24.56 32.63
C SER A 373 8.73 -23.87 31.27
N LEU A 374 9.45 -22.73 31.18
CA LEU A 374 9.65 -22.00 29.92
C LEU A 374 10.82 -22.54 29.06
N LYS A 375 11.67 -23.46 29.55
CA LYS A 375 12.81 -23.98 28.75
C LYS A 375 12.37 -24.61 27.44
N SER A 376 11.26 -25.34 27.46
CA SER A 376 10.73 -26.00 26.27
C SER A 376 10.17 -24.99 25.24
N LEU A 377 9.65 -23.85 25.68
CA LEU A 377 9.24 -22.74 24.82
C LEU A 377 10.44 -22.19 24.05
N TRP A 378 11.54 -21.90 24.74
CA TRP A 378 12.74 -21.36 24.10
C TRP A 378 13.32 -22.29 23.04
N ARG A 379 13.34 -23.60 23.32
CA ARG A 379 13.74 -24.61 22.34
C ARG A 379 12.82 -24.60 21.12
N THR A 380 11.51 -24.55 21.34
CA THR A 380 10.50 -24.54 20.27
C THR A 380 10.63 -23.30 19.39
N LEU A 381 10.79 -22.11 19.99
CA LEU A 381 11.00 -20.86 19.25
C LEU A 381 12.28 -20.92 18.41
N SER A 382 13.38 -21.43 18.98
CA SER A 382 14.65 -21.60 18.27
C SER A 382 14.55 -22.56 17.08
N GLU A 383 13.91 -23.71 17.25
CA GLU A 383 13.63 -24.68 16.16
C GLU A 383 12.77 -24.07 15.05
N MET A 384 11.86 -23.16 15.40
CA MET A 384 11.04 -22.42 14.44
C MET A 384 11.76 -21.22 13.81
N GLY A 385 13.02 -20.97 14.16
CA GLY A 385 13.75 -19.80 13.69
C GLY A 385 13.14 -18.46 14.17
N ILE A 386 12.33 -18.49 15.22
CA ILE A 386 11.85 -17.28 15.91
C ILE A 386 12.99 -16.87 16.86
N GLN A 387 13.56 -15.69 16.62
CA GLN A 387 14.74 -15.21 17.33
C GLN A 387 14.40 -13.99 18.19
N PRO A 388 15.05 -13.81 19.35
CA PRO A 388 14.85 -12.64 20.17
C PRO A 388 15.38 -11.38 19.49
N LEU A 389 14.64 -10.28 19.62
CA LEU A 389 15.04 -8.91 19.34
C LEU A 389 16.27 -8.60 20.23
N SER A 390 17.39 -8.22 19.63
CA SER A 390 18.65 -8.07 20.35
C SER A 390 18.59 -6.89 21.34
N GLY A 391 18.44 -7.20 22.64
CA GLY A 391 18.88 -6.40 23.79
C GLY A 391 18.03 -5.19 24.21
N THR A 392 17.21 -5.35 25.25
CA THR A 392 16.96 -4.40 26.36
C THR A 392 16.13 -5.13 27.43
N GLY A 393 16.64 -5.26 28.65
CA GLY A 393 15.87 -5.78 29.79
C GLY A 393 14.80 -4.77 30.21
N PHE A 394 13.59 -5.26 30.55
CA PHE A 394 12.54 -4.44 31.14
C PHE A 394 12.65 -4.45 32.67
N ASP A 395 12.53 -3.27 33.28
CA ASP A 395 12.59 -3.07 34.74
C ASP A 395 11.28 -3.51 35.43
N GLU A 396 11.39 -4.23 36.55
CA GLU A 396 10.31 -4.85 37.34
C GLU A 396 9.39 -3.86 38.11
N GLU A 397 9.55 -2.55 37.95
CA GLU A 397 8.89 -1.53 38.79
C GLU A 397 7.39 -1.32 38.53
N ASN A 398 6.80 -1.88 37.47
CA ASN A 398 5.37 -1.70 37.16
C ASN A 398 4.42 -2.72 37.83
N LEU A 399 4.92 -3.77 38.49
CA LEU A 399 4.07 -4.73 39.21
C LEU A 399 3.55 -4.19 40.56
N SER A 400 4.33 -3.34 41.23
CA SER A 400 4.05 -2.89 42.61
C SER A 400 2.92 -1.86 42.71
N LYS A 401 2.44 -1.28 41.59
CA LYS A 401 1.29 -0.36 41.59
C LYS A 401 -0.07 -1.06 41.57
N HIS A 402 -0.12 -2.37 41.31
CA HIS A 402 -1.38 -3.12 41.32
C HIS A 402 -1.67 -3.86 42.64
N GLU A 403 -0.67 -4.04 43.52
CA GLU A 403 -0.90 -4.64 44.86
C GLU A 403 -1.57 -3.68 45.85
N GLN A 404 -1.51 -2.36 45.64
CA GLN A 404 -2.08 -1.38 46.58
C GLN A 404 -3.56 -1.06 46.35
N ARG A 405 -4.23 -1.68 45.37
CA ARG A 405 -5.67 -1.44 45.08
C ARG A 405 -6.60 -2.58 45.47
N SER A 406 -6.11 -3.68 46.04
CA SER A 406 -6.94 -4.86 46.39
C SER A 406 -7.08 -5.15 47.88
N THR A 407 -6.54 -4.30 48.77
CA THR A 407 -6.88 -4.35 50.19
C THR A 407 -7.80 -3.18 50.53
N VAL A 408 -9.10 -3.38 50.40
CA VAL A 408 -10.18 -2.92 51.30
C VAL A 408 -11.51 -3.53 50.82
N GLU A 409 -12.03 -4.41 51.67
CA GLU A 409 -13.41 -4.88 51.87
C GLU A 409 -14.15 -5.67 50.76
N GLY A 410 -14.49 -6.92 51.12
CA GLY A 410 -15.12 -7.92 50.27
C GLY A 410 -16.52 -7.58 49.79
N ILE A 411 -16.75 -7.88 48.51
CA ILE A 411 -18.07 -8.16 47.93
C ILE A 411 -17.87 -9.37 47.00
N GLY A 412 -18.70 -10.40 47.17
CA GLY A 412 -18.57 -11.69 46.48
C GLY A 412 -18.63 -11.57 44.96
N TRP A 413 -17.75 -12.31 44.29
CA TRP A 413 -17.74 -12.48 42.85
C TRP A 413 -18.90 -13.38 42.42
N SER A 414 -19.79 -12.88 41.56
CA SER A 414 -20.83 -13.67 40.89
C SER A 414 -20.59 -13.63 39.39
N PRO A 415 -20.56 -14.76 38.68
CA PRO A 415 -20.36 -14.77 37.23
C PRO A 415 -21.61 -14.21 36.54
N GLN A 416 -21.43 -13.19 35.70
CA GLN A 416 -22.48 -12.71 34.79
C GLN A 416 -22.62 -13.70 33.61
N PRO A 417 -23.84 -13.95 33.10
CA PRO A 417 -24.06 -14.87 31.99
C PRO A 417 -23.44 -14.35 30.69
N THR A 418 -22.94 -15.27 29.87
CA THR A 418 -22.47 -15.01 28.51
C THR A 418 -23.64 -14.61 27.61
N ASP A 419 -23.72 -13.34 27.23
CA ASP A 419 -24.65 -12.90 26.18
C ASP A 419 -24.16 -13.40 24.81
N ARG A 420 -24.96 -14.26 24.20
CA ARG A 420 -24.89 -14.54 22.76
C ARG A 420 -25.35 -13.28 22.04
N ILE A 421 -24.41 -12.52 21.47
CA ILE A 421 -24.74 -11.38 20.60
C ILE A 421 -25.37 -11.92 19.32
N GLY A 422 -26.69 -11.74 19.20
CA GLY A 422 -27.44 -11.90 17.96
C GLY A 422 -27.14 -10.76 17.00
N LEU A 423 -27.38 -11.00 15.71
CA LEU A 423 -27.01 -10.16 14.56
C LEU A 423 -27.74 -8.79 14.47
N ALA A 424 -28.25 -8.23 15.57
CA ALA A 424 -29.13 -7.05 15.59
C ALA A 424 -28.53 -5.77 16.22
N ASP A 425 -27.37 -5.82 16.89
CA ASP A 425 -26.87 -4.69 17.69
C ASP A 425 -25.78 -3.82 17.01
N ILE A 426 -25.66 -3.84 15.68
CA ILE A 426 -24.67 -3.03 14.94
C ILE A 426 -25.16 -1.58 14.69
N THR A 427 -26.35 -1.19 15.14
CA THR A 427 -26.93 0.14 14.86
C THR A 427 -27.00 1.05 16.09
N ALA A 428 -25.88 1.33 16.76
CA ALA A 428 -25.85 2.42 17.75
C ALA A 428 -24.43 2.87 18.17
N VAL A 429 -23.56 3.26 17.23
CA VAL A 429 -22.43 4.15 17.57
C VAL A 429 -22.26 5.19 16.47
N GLY A 430 -22.99 6.28 16.64
CA GLY A 430 -22.86 7.49 15.85
C GLY A 430 -23.52 8.60 16.64
N GLU A 431 -22.76 9.25 17.53
CA GLU A 431 -23.18 10.53 18.08
C GLU A 431 -23.45 11.47 16.90
N LYS A 432 -24.72 11.79 16.67
CA LYS A 432 -25.13 12.83 15.71
C LYS A 432 -24.57 14.16 16.22
N ARG A 433 -23.41 14.56 15.70
CA ARG A 433 -23.02 15.96 15.72
C ARG A 433 -23.85 16.67 14.66
N GLU A 434 -24.63 17.67 15.07
CA GLU A 434 -25.35 18.50 14.11
C GLU A 434 -24.35 19.21 13.19
N PRO A 435 -24.67 19.37 11.89
CA PRO A 435 -23.81 20.09 10.97
C PRO A 435 -23.63 21.54 11.49
N ILE A 436 -22.39 22.01 11.48
CA ILE A 436 -21.99 23.35 11.94
C ILE A 436 -22.63 24.47 11.06
N TRP A 437 -23.31 24.10 9.98
CA TRP A 437 -23.96 25.04 9.07
C TRP A 437 -25.26 24.48 8.47
N GLN A 438 -26.35 25.25 8.57
CA GLN A 438 -27.58 25.06 7.81
C GLN A 438 -27.53 25.95 6.57
N ALA A 439 -27.73 25.37 5.38
CA ALA A 439 -27.75 26.13 4.14
C ALA A 439 -28.91 27.14 4.12
N PRO A 440 -28.70 28.41 3.71
CA PRO A 440 -29.80 29.31 3.43
C PRO A 440 -30.58 28.79 2.21
N ALA A 441 -31.90 28.97 2.24
CA ALA A 441 -32.77 28.62 1.11
C ALA A 441 -32.30 29.39 -0.15
N LEU A 442 -32.16 28.66 -1.26
CA LEU A 442 -31.88 29.26 -2.57
C LEU A 442 -33.02 30.22 -2.95
N PRO A 443 -32.72 31.41 -3.48
CA PRO A 443 -33.75 32.31 -3.98
C PRO A 443 -34.47 31.68 -5.19
N ASP A 444 -35.80 31.81 -5.23
CA ASP A 444 -36.69 31.24 -6.27
C ASP A 444 -36.31 31.65 -7.71
N SER A 445 -35.48 32.70 -7.87
CA SER A 445 -35.03 33.20 -9.17
C SER A 445 -34.07 32.28 -9.94
N LEU A 446 -33.53 31.23 -9.30
CA LEU A 446 -32.70 30.21 -9.97
C LEU A 446 -33.48 28.93 -10.34
N VAL A 447 -34.77 28.86 -10.02
CA VAL A 447 -35.66 27.73 -10.35
C VAL A 447 -36.49 28.08 -11.59
N GLN A 448 -35.83 28.33 -12.72
CA GLN A 448 -36.48 28.26 -14.03
C GLN A 448 -35.93 27.06 -14.79
N GLN A 449 -36.69 25.97 -14.75
CA GLN A 449 -36.46 24.80 -15.61
C GLN A 449 -36.63 25.23 -17.07
N PRO A 450 -35.66 24.97 -17.97
CA PRO A 450 -35.91 25.08 -19.39
C PRO A 450 -36.97 24.05 -19.79
N GLN A 451 -38.01 24.50 -20.50
CA GLN A 451 -39.02 23.62 -21.07
C GLN A 451 -38.36 22.64 -22.05
N THR A 452 -38.38 21.36 -21.68
CA THR A 452 -37.93 20.24 -22.50
C THR A 452 -38.91 20.02 -23.66
N GLN A 453 -38.51 20.39 -24.87
CA GLN A 453 -39.02 19.72 -26.07
C GLN A 453 -38.21 18.43 -26.25
N GLU A 454 -38.86 17.29 -26.09
CA GLU A 454 -38.27 15.98 -26.39
C GLU A 454 -37.91 15.89 -27.88
N PRO A 455 -36.62 15.74 -28.26
CA PRO A 455 -36.31 15.24 -29.58
C PRO A 455 -36.66 13.74 -29.60
N LYS A 456 -37.54 13.37 -30.53
CA LYS A 456 -37.87 11.98 -30.89
C LYS A 456 -36.60 11.09 -30.91
N PRO A 457 -36.69 9.83 -30.45
CA PRO A 457 -35.54 8.93 -30.46
C PRO A 457 -35.15 8.66 -31.92
N LYS A 458 -34.04 9.26 -32.36
CA LYS A 458 -33.31 8.72 -33.50
C LYS A 458 -32.65 7.46 -33.00
N SER A 459 -33.05 6.32 -33.56
CA SER A 459 -32.36 5.06 -33.38
C SER A 459 -30.91 5.22 -33.82
N THR A 460 -30.00 5.30 -32.85
CA THR A 460 -28.57 5.13 -33.11
C THR A 460 -28.10 3.99 -32.24
N THR A 461 -28.56 2.78 -32.57
CA THR A 461 -27.73 1.59 -32.43
C THR A 461 -26.62 1.71 -33.46
N GLN A 462 -25.63 2.59 -33.21
CA GLN A 462 -24.31 2.38 -33.78
C GLN A 462 -23.63 1.39 -32.87
N ILE A 463 -23.67 0.13 -33.29
CA ILE A 463 -22.63 -0.83 -32.95
C ILE A 463 -21.33 -0.12 -33.29
N VAL A 464 -20.62 0.39 -32.29
CA VAL A 464 -19.22 0.80 -32.46
C VAL A 464 -18.53 -0.51 -32.79
N ALA A 465 -18.21 -0.72 -34.06
CA ALA A 465 -17.35 -1.82 -34.46
C ALA A 465 -16.10 -1.72 -33.57
N GLU A 466 -15.82 -2.76 -32.79
CA GLU A 466 -14.58 -2.82 -32.02
C GLU A 466 -13.44 -2.57 -33.01
N SER A 467 -12.72 -1.47 -32.77
CA SER A 467 -11.63 -1.02 -33.62
C SER A 467 -10.66 -2.19 -33.88
N GLU A 468 -10.23 -2.36 -35.13
CA GLU A 468 -9.45 -3.53 -35.56
C GLU A 468 -8.12 -3.67 -34.78
N ILE A 469 -7.63 -2.57 -34.19
CA ILE A 469 -6.42 -2.55 -33.37
C ILE A 469 -6.57 -3.32 -32.07
N TYR A 470 -7.80 -3.45 -31.56
CA TYR A 470 -8.09 -4.16 -30.32
C TYR A 470 -8.08 -5.70 -30.49
N ASN A 471 -8.05 -6.19 -31.73
CA ASN A 471 -7.88 -7.61 -32.07
C ASN A 471 -6.41 -8.07 -31.98
N TYR A 472 -5.47 -7.16 -31.80
CA TYR A 472 -4.06 -7.48 -31.61
C TYR A 472 -3.72 -7.42 -30.11
N PRO A 473 -3.10 -8.47 -29.54
CA PRO A 473 -2.65 -8.44 -28.16
C PRO A 473 -1.51 -7.42 -27.98
N PRO A 474 -1.26 -6.89 -26.77
CA PRO A 474 -0.21 -5.90 -26.54
C PRO A 474 1.17 -6.33 -27.03
N HIS A 475 1.54 -7.62 -26.85
CA HIS A 475 2.84 -8.14 -27.31
C HIS A 475 3.06 -8.04 -28.81
N PHE A 476 2.00 -8.13 -29.63
CA PHE A 476 2.10 -8.03 -31.08
C PHE A 476 2.79 -6.73 -31.51
N PHE A 477 2.41 -5.61 -30.89
CA PHE A 477 2.97 -4.30 -31.21
C PHE A 477 4.44 -4.17 -30.76
N PHE A 478 4.79 -4.76 -29.61
CA PHE A 478 6.16 -4.78 -29.12
C PHE A 478 7.08 -5.63 -30.02
N SER A 479 6.62 -6.81 -30.42
CA SER A 479 7.30 -7.70 -31.36
C SER A 479 7.48 -7.05 -32.73
N LEU A 480 6.47 -6.36 -33.26
CA LEU A 480 6.58 -5.62 -34.52
C LEU A 480 7.65 -4.52 -34.42
N ALA A 481 7.62 -3.73 -33.35
CA ALA A 481 8.61 -2.67 -33.13
C ALA A 481 10.03 -3.24 -32.99
N HIS A 482 10.19 -4.38 -32.32
CA HIS A 482 11.47 -5.08 -32.17
C HIS A 482 11.98 -5.63 -33.50
N TRP A 483 11.14 -6.39 -34.22
CA TRP A 483 11.45 -6.94 -35.54
C TRP A 483 11.85 -5.85 -36.54
N ALA A 484 11.13 -4.73 -36.56
CA ALA A 484 11.43 -3.60 -37.43
C ALA A 484 12.78 -2.97 -37.09
N LYS A 485 13.16 -2.93 -35.81
CA LYS A 485 14.48 -2.45 -35.38
C LYS A 485 15.60 -3.40 -35.81
N GLU A 486 15.43 -4.71 -35.61
CA GLU A 486 16.45 -5.72 -35.96
C GLU A 486 16.70 -5.83 -37.47
N ARG A 487 15.66 -5.67 -38.29
CA ARG A 487 15.75 -5.78 -39.75
C ARG A 487 15.95 -4.45 -40.47
N GLU A 488 16.18 -3.37 -39.72
CA GLU A 488 16.27 -2.00 -40.25
C GLU A 488 15.08 -1.61 -41.14
N LYS A 489 13.89 -2.13 -40.81
CA LYS A 489 12.62 -1.79 -41.46
C LYS A 489 11.90 -0.70 -40.66
N LEU A 490 10.99 0.01 -41.32
CA LEU A 490 10.22 1.14 -40.78
C LEU A 490 11.08 2.33 -40.30
N LYS A 491 10.47 3.52 -40.31
CA LYS A 491 11.07 4.76 -39.81
C LYS A 491 11.12 4.75 -38.28
N PRO A 492 12.05 5.50 -37.66
CA PRO A 492 12.15 5.58 -36.20
C PRO A 492 10.84 5.97 -35.50
N TRP A 493 10.04 6.86 -36.09
CA TRP A 493 8.75 7.27 -35.53
C TRP A 493 7.66 6.20 -35.66
N GLU A 494 7.71 5.36 -36.70
CA GLU A 494 6.77 4.25 -36.91
C GLU A 494 7.00 3.17 -35.86
N ARG A 495 8.28 2.82 -35.62
CA ARG A 495 8.67 1.90 -34.53
C ARG A 495 8.25 2.44 -33.17
N ARG A 496 8.43 3.75 -32.95
CA ARG A 496 8.00 4.41 -31.71
C ARG A 496 6.49 4.41 -31.54
N LEU A 497 5.73 4.63 -32.61
CA LEU A 497 4.27 4.57 -32.55
C LEU A 497 3.77 3.16 -32.20
N MET A 498 4.35 2.11 -32.81
CA MET A 498 3.95 0.73 -32.49
C MET A 498 4.25 0.42 -31.04
N PHE A 499 5.41 0.85 -30.58
CA PHE A 499 5.80 0.76 -29.19
C PHE A 499 4.82 1.46 -28.23
N ASP A 500 4.47 2.73 -28.52
CA ASP A 500 3.54 3.51 -27.69
C ASP A 500 2.14 2.86 -27.65
N ILE A 501 1.68 2.26 -28.76
CA ILE A 501 0.40 1.54 -28.80
C ILE A 501 0.43 0.27 -27.97
N GLY A 502 1.50 -0.53 -28.04
CA GLY A 502 1.68 -1.67 -27.14
C GLY A 502 1.60 -1.25 -25.66
N ARG A 503 2.22 -0.12 -25.31
CA ARG A 503 2.17 0.46 -23.96
C ARG A 503 0.76 0.89 -23.56
N TYR A 504 0.04 1.57 -24.43
CA TYR A 504 -1.35 1.99 -24.17
C TYR A 504 -2.27 0.78 -23.98
N ARG A 505 -2.14 -0.23 -24.85
CA ARG A 505 -2.89 -1.48 -24.76
C ARG A 505 -2.60 -2.23 -23.45
N THR A 506 -1.35 -2.24 -22.99
CA THR A 506 -0.95 -2.87 -21.72
C THR A 506 -1.54 -2.15 -20.50
N ARG A 507 -1.67 -0.82 -20.58
CA ARG A 507 -2.17 0.04 -19.48
C ARG A 507 -3.68 0.30 -19.54
N GLY A 508 -4.39 -0.23 -20.55
CA GLY A 508 -5.81 0.07 -20.78
C GLY A 508 -6.08 1.53 -21.17
N TRP A 509 -5.07 2.26 -21.66
CA TRP A 509 -5.22 3.65 -22.08
C TRP A 509 -5.90 3.74 -23.46
N GLN A 510 -6.68 4.80 -23.67
CA GLN A 510 -7.31 5.03 -24.97
C GLN A 510 -6.29 5.42 -26.05
N ILE A 511 -6.48 4.85 -27.24
CA ILE A 511 -5.70 5.17 -28.44
C ILE A 511 -6.53 6.15 -29.27
N SER A 512 -5.92 7.25 -29.71
CA SER A 512 -6.63 8.19 -30.58
C SER A 512 -6.88 7.59 -31.97
N GLU A 513 -7.97 7.98 -32.62
CA GLU A 513 -8.35 7.51 -33.97
C GLU A 513 -7.23 7.75 -35.01
N LYS A 514 -6.43 8.81 -34.84
CA LYS A 514 -5.27 9.10 -35.69
C LYS A 514 -4.13 8.09 -35.48
N GLN A 515 -3.82 7.77 -34.22
CA GLN A 515 -2.80 6.76 -33.89
C GLN A 515 -3.24 5.39 -34.39
N GLU A 516 -4.52 5.07 -34.25
CA GLU A 516 -5.10 3.82 -34.73
C GLU A 516 -4.95 3.65 -36.25
N ARG A 517 -5.36 4.66 -37.04
CA ARG A 517 -5.20 4.63 -38.50
C ARG A 517 -3.75 4.48 -38.93
N GLN A 518 -2.83 5.19 -38.28
CA GLN A 518 -1.40 5.06 -38.57
C GLN A 518 -0.88 3.66 -38.21
N ALA A 519 -1.39 3.09 -37.13
CA ALA A 519 -0.98 1.77 -36.67
C ALA A 519 -1.39 0.65 -37.60
N LEU A 520 -2.67 0.63 -38.01
CA LEU A 520 -3.17 -0.39 -38.95
C LEU A 520 -2.41 -0.34 -40.27
N ARG A 521 -2.05 0.86 -40.75
CA ARG A 521 -1.19 1.03 -41.92
C ARG A 521 0.21 0.42 -41.70
N ILE A 522 0.85 0.73 -40.57
CA ILE A 522 2.19 0.20 -40.26
C ILE A 522 2.16 -1.33 -40.11
N ILE A 523 1.09 -1.88 -39.53
CA ILE A 523 0.89 -3.33 -39.43
C ILE A 523 0.82 -3.97 -40.80
N GLN A 524 0.07 -3.38 -41.73
CA GLN A 524 -0.01 -3.87 -43.09
C GLN A 524 1.37 -3.80 -43.80
N GLU A 525 2.05 -2.66 -43.72
CA GLU A 525 3.40 -2.48 -44.30
C GLU A 525 4.41 -3.49 -43.70
N ALA A 526 4.35 -3.77 -42.39
CA ALA A 526 5.19 -4.77 -41.72
C ALA A 526 4.86 -6.19 -42.17
N THR A 527 3.57 -6.53 -42.32
CA THR A 527 3.11 -7.85 -42.78
C THR A 527 3.57 -8.11 -44.21
N GLU A 528 3.42 -7.13 -45.10
CA GLU A 528 3.93 -7.19 -46.49
C GLU A 528 5.46 -7.31 -46.54
N ALA A 529 6.16 -6.72 -45.56
CA ALA A 529 7.61 -6.83 -45.41
C ALA A 529 8.08 -8.11 -44.68
N GLY A 530 7.16 -9.04 -44.36
CA GLY A 530 7.47 -10.37 -43.83
C GLY A 530 7.46 -10.51 -42.31
N PHE A 531 6.80 -9.60 -41.59
CA PHE A 531 6.48 -9.79 -40.17
C PHE A 531 5.30 -10.77 -40.04
N SER A 532 5.45 -11.84 -39.24
CA SER A 532 4.36 -12.78 -38.97
C SER A 532 4.28 -13.07 -37.47
N GLU A 533 3.18 -12.68 -36.85
CA GLU A 533 2.80 -13.01 -35.49
C GLU A 533 1.27 -13.11 -35.47
N THR A 534 0.71 -14.09 -34.78
CA THR A 534 -0.73 -14.42 -34.88
C THR A 534 -1.61 -13.31 -34.30
N LYS A 535 -2.69 -12.95 -35.03
CA LYS A 535 -3.84 -12.25 -34.43
C LYS A 535 -4.42 -13.17 -33.35
N GLY A 536 -4.64 -12.63 -32.15
CA GLY A 536 -5.14 -13.37 -31.00
C GLY A 536 -6.58 -13.80 -31.16
#